data_AF-A0A2N3AKK1-F1
#
_entry.id   AF-A0A2N3AKK1-F1
#
_cell.length_a   1.000
_cell.length_b   1.000
_cell.length_c   1.000
_cell.angle_alpha   90.00
_cell.angle_beta   90.00
_cell.angle_gamma   90.00
#
_symmetry.space_group_name_H-M   'P 1'
#
loop_
_entity.id
_entity.type
_entity.pdbx_description
1 polymer ?
#
loop_
_entity_poly.entity_id
_entity_poly.type
_entity_poly.pdbx_seq_one_letter_code
_entity_poly.pdbx_strand_id
1 'polypeptide(L)'
;MRDPHVESLRYRIGTSETTTYENPPAVEITRDEFDCSLDDGFLTCCMREHYSTVKEARRVIEDFLRSWEIKTALELGRGELRFHFEDSRIIDRDPPPPGNSQVLKLSESLSITNSVRVRGRAHVTRRKYPDPPTNFTVTPDVETLWQRYNNYLDGKEPLPSMAYFCLTVLKNKAGGEMRAAASVVRHK
;
A
#
# COMPACT_ATOMS: atom_id res chain seq x y z
N MET A 1 16.21 -9.32 30.32
CA MET A 1 15.25 -10.22 29.63
C MET A 1 15.21 -9.71 28.21
N ARG A 2 15.35 -10.52 27.16
CA ARG A 2 15.41 -9.94 25.79
C ARG A 2 14.08 -9.23 25.49
N ASP A 3 14.14 -7.97 25.07
CA ASP A 3 12.98 -7.13 24.71
C ASP A 3 13.13 -6.67 23.25
N PRO A 4 12.89 -7.59 22.27
CA PRO A 4 13.03 -7.27 20.86
C PRO A 4 11.95 -6.29 20.42
N HIS A 5 12.38 -5.24 19.72
CA HIS A 5 11.53 -4.20 19.20
C HIS A 5 11.86 -3.93 17.74
N VAL A 6 10.85 -3.95 16.88
CA VAL A 6 10.99 -3.52 15.48
C VAL A 6 11.11 -2.00 15.45
N GLU A 7 12.30 -1.50 15.14
CA GLU A 7 12.58 -0.07 15.03
C GLU A 7 12.09 0.48 13.68
N SER A 8 12.35 -0.24 12.58
CA SER A 8 11.93 0.21 11.25
C SER A 8 11.65 -0.93 10.26
N LEU A 9 10.77 -0.68 9.30
CA LEU A 9 10.49 -1.54 8.15
C LEU A 9 10.86 -0.82 6.85
N ARG A 10 11.42 -1.55 5.90
CA ARG A 10 11.81 -1.04 4.58
C ARG A 10 11.03 -1.75 3.48
N TYR A 11 10.48 -0.96 2.57
CA TYR A 11 9.75 -1.43 1.40
C TYR A 11 10.34 -0.81 0.14
N ARG A 12 10.49 -1.62 -0.91
CA ARG A 12 10.87 -1.15 -2.24
C ARG A 12 9.61 -0.87 -3.06
N ILE A 13 9.60 0.24 -3.80
CA ILE A 13 8.50 0.49 -4.73
C ILE A 13 8.64 -0.40 -5.98
N GLY A 14 7.53 -0.98 -6.40
CA GLY A 14 7.36 -1.63 -7.70
C GLY A 14 6.48 -0.77 -8.59
N THR A 15 6.86 -0.65 -9.86
CA THR A 15 6.07 0.03 -10.90
C THR A 15 5.75 -0.93 -12.03
N SER A 16 4.80 -0.54 -12.88
CA SER A 16 4.52 -1.21 -14.14
C SER A 16 5.69 -0.99 -15.11
N GLU A 17 5.81 -1.88 -16.11
CA GLU A 17 6.84 -1.78 -17.16
C GLU A 17 6.80 -0.45 -17.94
N THR A 18 5.66 0.26 -17.88
CA THR A 18 5.43 1.51 -18.58
C THR A 18 5.72 2.73 -17.73
N THR A 19 6.12 2.59 -16.47
CA THR A 19 6.20 3.73 -15.55
C THR A 19 7.52 3.74 -14.78
N THR A 20 8.20 4.88 -14.84
CA THR A 20 9.45 5.12 -14.12
C THR A 20 9.35 6.43 -13.33
N TYR A 21 9.86 6.42 -12.10
CA TYR A 21 10.07 7.63 -11.31
C TYR A 21 11.51 8.09 -11.46
N GLU A 22 11.71 9.33 -11.92
CA GLU A 22 13.03 9.91 -12.16
C GLU A 22 13.24 11.11 -11.22
N ASN A 23 14.22 10.97 -10.32
CA ASN A 23 14.56 11.95 -9.28
C ASN A 23 13.35 12.61 -8.59
N PRO A 24 12.37 11.83 -8.10
CA PRO A 24 11.25 12.40 -7.37
C PRO A 24 11.72 12.98 -6.01
N PRO A 25 11.13 14.09 -5.55
CA PRO A 25 11.38 14.57 -4.20
C PRO A 25 10.87 13.56 -3.17
N ALA A 26 11.57 13.48 -2.03
CA ALA A 26 11.16 12.63 -0.92
C ALA A 26 9.76 13.00 -0.42
N VAL A 27 9.01 11.98 -0.01
CA VAL A 27 7.68 12.13 0.59
C VAL A 27 7.73 11.69 2.04
N GLU A 28 7.48 12.64 2.94
CA GLU A 28 7.42 12.42 4.38
C GLU A 28 5.98 12.24 4.85
N ILE A 29 5.75 11.24 5.70
CA ILE A 29 4.45 10.87 6.23
C ILE A 29 4.59 10.69 7.73
N THR A 30 3.82 11.45 8.49
CA THR A 30 3.72 11.29 9.94
C THR A 30 2.35 10.77 10.31
N ARG A 31 2.32 9.68 11.08
CA ARG A 31 1.13 9.09 11.70
C ARG A 31 1.37 8.92 13.20
N ASP A 32 0.33 8.55 13.93
CA ASP A 32 0.43 8.39 15.38
C ASP A 32 1.33 7.18 15.72
N GLU A 33 1.22 6.11 14.94
CA GLU A 33 1.88 4.83 15.17
C GLU A 33 3.27 4.72 14.52
N PHE A 34 3.53 5.48 13.46
CA PHE A 34 4.78 5.43 12.69
C PHE A 34 5.07 6.72 11.91
N ASP A 35 6.33 6.92 11.55
CA ASP A 35 6.76 7.90 10.55
C ASP A 35 7.34 7.17 9.34
N CYS A 36 7.03 7.60 8.12
CA CYS A 36 7.64 7.05 6.92
C CYS A 36 8.24 8.12 6.02
N SER A 37 9.36 7.78 5.39
CA SER A 37 9.98 8.56 4.31
C SER A 37 10.08 7.69 3.07
N LEU A 38 9.52 8.17 1.95
CA LEU A 38 9.69 7.56 0.63
C LEU A 38 10.72 8.37 -0.16
N ASP A 39 11.89 7.80 -0.35
CA ASP A 39 12.99 8.40 -1.08
C ASP A 39 13.77 7.35 -1.89
N ASP A 40 14.28 7.74 -3.05
CA ASP A 40 15.07 6.88 -3.96
C ASP A 40 14.48 5.47 -4.20
N GLY A 41 13.15 5.39 -4.31
CA GLY A 41 12.42 4.14 -4.56
C GLY A 41 12.27 3.23 -3.34
N PHE A 42 12.61 3.70 -2.15
CA PHE A 42 12.43 2.97 -0.89
C PHE A 42 11.58 3.77 0.08
N LEU A 43 10.56 3.10 0.63
CA LEU A 43 9.81 3.58 1.77
C LEU A 43 10.43 2.99 3.04
N THR A 44 10.94 3.85 3.92
CA THR A 44 11.38 3.46 5.25
C THR A 44 10.38 3.95 6.27
N CYS A 45 9.81 3.05 7.06
CA CYS A 45 8.84 3.36 8.11
C CYS A 45 9.44 3.04 9.48
N CYS A 46 9.57 4.05 10.34
CA CYS A 46 10.04 3.92 11.72
C CYS A 46 8.84 3.78 12.66
N MET A 47 8.85 2.75 13.50
CA MET A 47 7.76 2.49 14.46
C MET A 47 7.88 3.43 15.65
N ARG A 48 6.78 4.07 16.05
CA ARG A 48 6.72 4.90 17.27
C ARG A 48 6.32 4.08 18.49
N GLU A 49 5.46 3.09 18.29
CA GLU A 49 5.02 2.17 19.33
C GLU A 49 5.85 0.88 19.34
N HIS A 50 5.79 0.15 20.45
CA HIS A 50 6.50 -1.11 20.57
C HIS A 50 5.78 -2.25 19.84
N TYR A 51 6.48 -2.81 18.84
CA TYR A 51 6.12 -4.07 18.19
C TYR A 51 7.20 -5.11 18.40
N SER A 52 6.80 -6.27 18.91
CA SER A 52 7.72 -7.35 19.28
C SER A 52 8.17 -8.20 18.08
N THR A 53 7.39 -8.15 17.00
CA THR A 53 7.64 -8.92 15.78
C THR A 53 7.42 -8.10 14.51
N VAL A 54 8.14 -8.45 13.45
CA VAL A 54 8.00 -7.86 12.11
C VAL A 54 6.57 -8.00 11.59
N LYS A 55 5.91 -9.13 11.88
CA LYS A 55 4.54 -9.40 11.44
C LYS A 55 3.54 -8.42 12.05
N GLU A 56 3.68 -8.11 13.34
CA GLU A 56 2.81 -7.13 14.02
C GLU A 56 3.04 -5.72 13.46
N ALA A 57 4.30 -5.30 13.35
CA ALA A 57 4.65 -3.99 12.79
C ALA A 57 4.13 -3.82 11.34
N ARG A 58 4.32 -4.85 10.51
CA ARG A 58 3.86 -4.85 9.11
C ARG A 58 2.36 -4.69 9.01
N ARG A 59 1.58 -5.34 9.87
CA ARG A 59 0.11 -5.27 9.82
C ARG A 59 -0.40 -3.83 9.95
N VAL A 60 0.21 -3.03 10.82
CA VAL A 60 -0.19 -1.64 11.05
C VAL A 60 0.12 -0.76 9.84
N ILE A 61 1.28 -0.99 9.21
CA ILE A 61 1.72 -0.21 8.04
C ILE A 61 1.01 -0.65 6.76
N GLU A 62 0.83 -1.95 6.55
CA GLU A 62 0.34 -2.50 5.28
C GLU A 62 -1.10 -2.11 4.95
N ASP A 63 -1.95 -1.85 5.94
CA ASP A 63 -3.31 -1.32 5.70
C ASP A 63 -3.26 0.10 5.09
N PHE A 64 -2.33 0.93 5.57
CA PHE A 64 -2.07 2.25 5.00
C PHE A 64 -1.43 2.15 3.61
N LEU A 65 -0.42 1.30 3.44
CA LEU A 65 0.22 1.09 2.12
C LEU A 65 -0.78 0.59 1.10
N ARG A 66 -1.66 -0.34 1.49
CA ARG A 66 -2.70 -0.87 0.60
C ARG A 66 -3.65 0.23 0.14
N SER A 67 -4.01 1.14 1.04
CA SER A 67 -4.82 2.31 0.71
C SER A 67 -4.13 3.25 -0.27
N TRP A 68 -2.82 3.45 -0.11
CA TRP A 68 -2.02 4.26 -1.03
C TRP A 68 -1.92 3.63 -2.42
N GLU A 69 -1.66 2.31 -2.49
CA GLU A 69 -1.59 1.58 -3.75
C GLU A 69 -2.92 1.66 -4.53
N ILE A 70 -4.06 1.42 -3.86
CA ILE A 70 -5.37 1.43 -4.52
C ILE A 70 -5.74 2.84 -4.95
N LYS A 71 -5.56 3.85 -4.08
CA LYS A 71 -5.80 5.27 -4.46
C LYS A 71 -4.99 5.63 -5.70
N THR A 72 -3.69 5.33 -5.69
CA THR A 72 -2.80 5.60 -6.82
C THR A 72 -3.27 4.87 -8.06
N ALA A 73 -3.67 3.60 -7.93
CA ALA A 73 -4.11 2.82 -9.06
C ALA A 73 -5.43 3.30 -9.67
N LEU A 74 -6.31 3.91 -8.87
CA LEU A 74 -7.54 4.57 -9.33
C LEU A 74 -7.24 5.90 -10.03
N GLU A 75 -6.26 6.66 -9.57
CA GLU A 75 -5.92 7.99 -10.11
C GLU A 75 -5.04 7.92 -11.36
N LEU A 76 -4.06 7.02 -11.35
CA LEU A 76 -2.98 6.99 -12.35
C LEU A 76 -2.98 5.71 -13.19
N GLY A 77 -3.66 4.65 -12.73
CA GLY A 77 -3.72 3.36 -13.40
C GLY A 77 -3.08 2.20 -12.63
N ARG A 78 -3.43 0.97 -13.01
CA ARG A 78 -2.95 -0.24 -12.32
C ARG A 78 -1.43 -0.38 -12.37
N GLY A 79 -0.83 -0.62 -11.21
CA GLY A 79 0.60 -0.94 -11.09
C GLY A 79 1.51 0.28 -11.09
N GLU A 80 0.96 1.50 -11.03
CA GLU A 80 1.75 2.74 -10.94
C GLU A 80 2.55 2.84 -9.62
N LEU A 81 2.07 2.17 -8.57
CA LEU A 81 2.75 2.08 -7.27
C LEU A 81 2.36 0.76 -6.59
N ARG A 82 3.37 0.00 -6.18
CA ARG A 82 3.28 -1.16 -5.30
C ARG A 82 4.38 -1.09 -4.25
N PHE A 83 4.10 -1.54 -3.05
CA PHE A 83 5.11 -1.66 -1.99
C PHE A 83 5.46 -3.13 -1.79
N HIS A 84 6.74 -3.44 -1.97
CA HIS A 84 7.28 -4.78 -1.73
C HIS A 84 8.14 -4.73 -0.47
N PHE A 85 7.75 -5.47 0.56
CA PHE A 85 8.55 -5.59 1.77
C PHE A 85 9.95 -6.12 1.41
N GLU A 86 10.99 -5.45 1.94
CA GLU A 86 12.39 -5.77 1.63
C GLU A 86 13.15 -6.21 2.87
N ASP A 87 13.12 -5.44 3.96
CA ASP A 87 13.87 -5.74 5.19
C ASP A 87 13.24 -5.06 6.42
N SER A 88 13.71 -5.44 7.60
CA SER A 88 13.33 -4.86 8.89
C SER A 88 14.54 -4.69 9.82
N ARG A 89 14.54 -3.62 10.61
CA ARG A 89 15.52 -3.39 11.67
C ARG A 89 14.89 -3.69 13.03
N ILE A 90 15.49 -4.60 13.77
CA ILE A 90 15.05 -5.02 15.11
C ILE A 90 16.17 -4.71 16.09
N ILE A 91 15.82 -4.07 17.21
CA ILE A 91 16.73 -3.74 18.31
C ILE A 91 16.27 -4.42 19.59
N ASP A 92 17.20 -4.76 20.50
CA ASP A 92 16.87 -5.22 21.84
C ASP A 92 16.87 -4.02 22.79
N ARG A 93 15.73 -3.75 23.46
CA ARG A 93 15.58 -2.62 24.38
C ARG A 93 16.12 -2.91 25.79
N ASP A 94 16.41 -4.16 26.13
CA ASP A 94 17.02 -4.58 27.41
C ASP A 94 18.21 -5.54 27.19
N PRO A 95 19.34 -5.03 26.64
CA PRO A 95 20.51 -5.85 26.37
C PRO A 95 21.22 -6.27 27.68
N PRO A 96 21.70 -7.53 27.81
CA PRO A 96 22.53 -7.94 28.95
C PRO A 96 23.85 -7.15 29.01
N PRO A 97 24.48 -7.01 30.20
CA PRO A 97 25.71 -6.25 30.39
C PRO A 97 26.84 -6.67 29.41
N PRO A 98 27.72 -5.74 29.01
CA PRO A 98 28.53 -5.85 27.82
C PRO A 98 29.48 -7.05 27.89
N GLY A 99 29.24 -8.01 26.99
CA GLY A 99 30.06 -9.21 26.88
C GLY A 99 29.95 -9.95 25.55
N ASN A 100 28.94 -9.66 24.70
CA ASN A 100 28.84 -10.17 23.32
C ASN A 100 27.80 -9.34 22.55
N SER A 101 28.23 -8.37 21.73
CA SER A 101 27.35 -7.70 20.77
C SER A 101 27.05 -8.66 19.62
N GLN A 102 25.90 -9.35 19.65
CA GLN A 102 25.40 -10.07 18.48
C GLN A 102 24.32 -9.23 17.80
N VAL A 103 24.69 -8.60 16.69
CA VAL A 103 23.74 -8.03 15.74
C VAL A 103 23.07 -9.20 15.03
N LEU A 104 21.84 -9.54 15.43
CA LEU A 104 21.01 -10.53 14.75
C LEU A 104 20.45 -9.90 13.46
N LYS A 105 21.24 -10.01 12.39
CA LYS A 105 20.81 -9.65 11.03
C LYS A 105 20.02 -10.83 10.46
N LEU A 106 18.70 -10.86 10.69
CA LEU A 106 17.83 -11.85 10.09
C LEU A 106 17.26 -11.29 8.78
N SER A 107 18.03 -11.40 7.71
CA SER A 107 17.60 -11.06 6.35
C SER A 107 16.93 -12.29 5.71
N GLU A 108 15.59 -12.33 5.74
CA GLU A 108 14.82 -13.23 4.89
C GLU A 108 14.58 -12.57 3.53
N SER A 109 15.44 -12.86 2.56
CA SER A 109 15.26 -12.40 1.18
C SER A 109 14.26 -13.30 0.46
N LEU A 110 13.03 -12.81 0.24
CA LEU A 110 12.09 -13.41 -0.72
C LEU A 110 12.32 -12.80 -2.10
N SER A 111 13.05 -13.50 -2.97
CA SER A 111 13.22 -13.10 -4.36
C SER A 111 12.00 -13.50 -5.19
N ILE A 112 11.08 -12.56 -5.41
CA ILE A 112 9.96 -12.72 -6.35
C ILE A 112 10.46 -12.37 -7.75
N THR A 113 10.55 -13.38 -8.61
CA THR A 113 10.90 -13.20 -10.03
C THR A 113 9.66 -12.79 -10.80
N ASN A 114 9.52 -11.51 -11.12
CA ASN A 114 8.49 -11.04 -12.05
C ASN A 114 8.92 -11.31 -13.49
N SER A 115 8.09 -12.03 -14.25
CA SER A 115 8.28 -12.21 -15.69
C SER A 115 7.67 -11.02 -16.45
N VAL A 116 8.51 -10.35 -17.25
CA VAL A 116 8.15 -9.17 -18.04
C VAL A 116 7.56 -9.62 -19.38
N ARG A 117 6.39 -9.12 -19.75
CA ARG A 117 5.78 -9.33 -21.08
C ARG A 117 5.59 -7.98 -21.76
N VAL A 118 6.57 -7.61 -22.57
CA VAL A 118 6.54 -6.36 -23.33
C VAL A 118 5.50 -6.45 -24.46
N ARG A 119 4.36 -5.76 -24.29
CA ARG A 119 3.56 -5.26 -25.42
C ARG A 119 3.73 -3.75 -25.44
N GLY A 120 4.19 -3.21 -26.58
CA GLY A 120 4.46 -1.79 -26.76
C GLY A 120 3.34 -0.92 -26.21
N ARG A 121 3.65 -0.16 -25.17
CA ARG A 121 2.78 0.83 -24.52
C ARG A 121 3.60 2.09 -24.29
N ALA A 122 2.93 3.24 -24.31
CA ALA A 122 3.55 4.52 -24.01
C ALA A 122 4.22 4.45 -22.63
N HIS A 123 5.51 4.80 -22.57
CA HIS A 123 6.26 4.86 -21.32
C HIS A 123 6.08 6.24 -20.70
N VAL A 124 5.71 6.28 -19.43
CA VAL A 124 5.43 7.49 -18.65
C VAL A 124 6.53 7.67 -17.61
N THR A 125 7.28 8.75 -17.73
CA THR A 125 8.27 9.16 -16.72
C THR A 125 7.65 10.19 -15.79
N ARG A 126 7.72 9.95 -14.48
CA ARG A 126 7.17 10.83 -13.44
C ARG A 126 8.30 11.43 -12.60
N ARG A 127 8.18 12.71 -12.28
CA ARG A 127 9.13 13.45 -11.43
C ARG A 127 8.64 13.64 -9.99
N LYS A 128 7.53 13.01 -9.63
CA LYS A 128 6.92 13.12 -8.31
C LYS A 128 6.28 11.78 -7.95
N TYR A 129 6.45 11.35 -6.71
CA TYR A 129 5.67 10.25 -6.17
C TYR A 129 4.18 10.63 -6.04
N PRO A 130 3.28 9.65 -6.13
CA PRO A 130 1.86 9.85 -5.85
C PRO A 130 1.66 10.32 -4.42
N ASP A 131 0.75 11.27 -4.19
CA ASP A 131 0.49 11.78 -2.85
C ASP A 131 -0.16 10.69 -1.96
N PRO A 132 0.27 10.56 -0.68
CA PRO A 132 -0.26 9.58 0.24
C PRO A 132 -1.76 9.82 0.52
N PRO A 133 -2.52 8.77 0.87
CA PRO A 133 -3.94 8.92 1.13
C PRO A 133 -4.19 9.70 2.43
N THR A 134 -4.98 10.77 2.32
CA THR A 134 -5.45 11.58 3.46
C THR A 134 -6.89 11.25 3.83
N ASN A 135 -7.76 11.07 2.83
CA ASN A 135 -9.21 10.86 3.00
C ASN A 135 -9.69 9.53 2.40
N PHE A 136 -8.77 8.58 2.18
CA PHE A 136 -9.07 7.30 1.56
C PHE A 136 -8.50 6.16 2.40
N THR A 137 -9.37 5.25 2.80
CA THR A 137 -9.01 4.04 3.54
C THR A 137 -9.67 2.86 2.88
N VAL A 138 -8.88 1.81 2.64
CA VAL A 138 -9.40 0.56 2.09
C VAL A 138 -10.14 -0.21 3.18
N THR A 139 -11.43 -0.40 2.96
CA THR A 139 -12.27 -1.30 3.74
C THR A 139 -12.43 -2.63 3.01
N PRO A 140 -12.95 -3.69 3.65
CA PRO A 140 -13.23 -4.95 2.97
C PRO A 140 -14.15 -4.80 1.74
N ASP A 141 -15.09 -3.86 1.78
CA ASP A 141 -15.95 -3.57 0.62
C ASP A 141 -15.14 -2.95 -0.51
N VAL A 142 -14.28 -1.96 -0.21
CA VAL A 142 -13.40 -1.33 -1.21
C VAL A 142 -12.47 -2.35 -1.86
N GLU A 143 -11.89 -3.25 -1.07
CA GLU A 143 -11.04 -4.33 -1.58
C GLU A 143 -11.82 -5.26 -2.51
N THR A 144 -13.06 -5.62 -2.15
CA THR A 144 -13.95 -6.45 -2.99
C THR A 144 -14.30 -5.74 -4.30
N LEU A 145 -14.65 -4.46 -4.25
CA LEU A 145 -14.94 -3.64 -5.43
C LEU A 145 -13.71 -3.53 -6.34
N TRP A 146 -12.54 -3.29 -5.74
CA TRP A 146 -11.27 -3.22 -6.45
C TRP A 146 -10.92 -4.55 -7.13
N GLN A 147 -11.14 -5.68 -6.46
CA GLN A 147 -10.92 -7.01 -7.02
C GLN A 147 -11.84 -7.27 -8.23
N ARG A 148 -13.14 -6.96 -8.12
CA ARG A 148 -14.11 -7.07 -9.22
C ARG A 148 -13.72 -6.21 -10.41
N TYR A 149 -13.31 -4.97 -10.15
CA TYR A 149 -12.82 -4.06 -11.19
C TYR A 149 -11.58 -4.63 -11.90
N ASN A 150 -10.62 -5.19 -11.15
CA ASN A 150 -9.45 -5.84 -11.74
C ASN A 150 -9.83 -7.08 -12.57
N ASN A 151 -10.78 -7.89 -12.12
CA ASN A 151 -11.27 -9.04 -12.89
C ASN A 151 -11.90 -8.61 -14.22
N TYR A 152 -12.65 -7.51 -14.21
CA TYR A 152 -13.18 -6.92 -15.45
C TYR A 152 -12.04 -6.49 -16.39
N LEU A 153 -11.05 -5.74 -15.89
CA LEU A 153 -9.91 -5.29 -16.70
C LEU A 153 -9.06 -6.46 -17.23
N ASP A 154 -9.00 -7.57 -16.50
CA ASP A 154 -8.33 -8.81 -16.92
C ASP A 154 -9.18 -9.63 -17.91
N GLY A 155 -10.40 -9.20 -18.25
CA GLY A 155 -11.33 -9.94 -19.12
C GLY A 155 -11.96 -11.18 -18.47
N LYS A 156 -11.81 -11.34 -17.14
CA LYS A 156 -12.37 -12.46 -16.36
C LYS A 156 -13.81 -12.22 -15.92
N GLU A 157 -14.30 -10.99 -16.03
CA GLU A 157 -15.66 -10.60 -15.66
C GLU A 157 -16.25 -9.65 -16.70
N PRO A 158 -17.50 -9.86 -17.18
CA PRO A 158 -18.16 -8.90 -18.05
C PRO A 158 -18.45 -7.57 -17.34
N LEU A 159 -18.36 -6.45 -18.07
CA LEU A 159 -18.66 -5.11 -17.53
C LEU A 159 -20.02 -5.04 -16.81
N PRO A 160 -21.14 -5.59 -17.35
CA PRO A 160 -22.41 -5.51 -16.65
C PRO A 160 -22.38 -6.20 -15.28
N SER A 161 -21.76 -7.38 -15.16
CA SER A 161 -21.67 -8.11 -13.89
C SER A 161 -20.95 -7.28 -12.83
N MET A 162 -19.77 -6.77 -13.18
CA MET A 162 -18.97 -5.92 -12.29
C MET A 162 -19.73 -4.65 -11.90
N ALA A 163 -20.33 -3.95 -12.87
CA ALA A 163 -21.05 -2.69 -12.64
C ALA A 163 -22.27 -2.88 -11.74
N TYR A 164 -23.10 -3.91 -11.97
CA TYR A 164 -24.26 -4.21 -11.12
C TYR A 164 -23.85 -4.60 -9.71
N PHE A 165 -22.76 -5.36 -9.56
CA PHE A 165 -22.23 -5.69 -8.23
C PHE A 165 -21.81 -4.42 -7.49
N CYS A 166 -21.03 -3.53 -8.12
CA CYS A 166 -20.59 -2.27 -7.54
C CYS A 166 -21.80 -1.41 -7.09
N LEU A 167 -22.80 -1.27 -7.96
CA LEU A 167 -24.04 -0.56 -7.64
C LEU A 167 -24.75 -1.17 -6.42
N THR A 168 -24.80 -2.49 -6.32
CA THR A 168 -25.49 -3.21 -5.24
C THR A 168 -24.81 -2.97 -3.89
N VAL A 169 -23.48 -3.07 -3.83
CA VAL A 169 -22.71 -2.80 -2.61
C VAL A 169 -22.92 -1.35 -2.16
N LEU A 170 -22.81 -0.38 -3.09
CA LEU A 170 -23.01 1.03 -2.78
C LEU A 170 -24.43 1.34 -2.31
N LYS A 171 -25.46 0.77 -2.97
CA LYS A 171 -26.86 0.91 -2.56
C LYS A 171 -27.09 0.37 -1.15
N ASN A 172 -26.57 -0.82 -0.85
CA ASN A 172 -26.74 -1.44 0.46
C ASN A 172 -26.07 -0.62 1.57
N LYS A 173 -24.87 -0.08 1.30
CA LYS A 173 -24.15 0.78 2.26
C LYS A 173 -24.80 2.15 2.45
N ALA A 174 -25.47 2.68 1.41
CA ALA A 174 -26.22 3.94 1.47
C ALA A 174 -27.63 3.82 2.09
N GLY A 175 -28.03 2.63 2.55
CA GLY A 175 -29.33 2.39 3.18
C GLY A 175 -30.48 2.07 2.23
N GLY A 176 -30.19 1.52 1.04
CA GLY A 176 -31.18 1.01 0.09
C GLY A 176 -31.71 2.02 -0.94
N GLU A 177 -32.57 1.54 -1.84
CA GLU A 177 -33.01 2.27 -3.05
C GLU A 177 -33.74 3.61 -2.79
N MET A 178 -34.30 3.80 -1.59
CA MET A 178 -35.11 4.99 -1.26
C MET A 178 -34.31 6.27 -1.00
N ARG A 179 -32.98 6.23 -0.87
CA ARG A 179 -32.14 7.44 -0.70
C ARG A 179 -31.22 7.75 -1.88
N ALA A 180 -30.91 6.78 -2.74
CA ALA A 180 -30.03 6.98 -3.89
C ALA A 180 -30.63 7.95 -4.94
N ALA A 181 -31.96 8.02 -5.05
CA ALA A 181 -32.63 9.01 -5.91
C ALA A 181 -32.68 10.43 -5.31
N ALA A 182 -32.50 10.58 -3.99
CA ALA A 182 -32.66 11.86 -3.30
C ALA A 182 -31.36 12.69 -3.21
N SER A 183 -30.18 12.05 -3.28
CA SER A 183 -28.89 12.77 -3.22
C SER A 183 -28.35 13.23 -4.58
N VAL A 184 -28.86 12.70 -5.69
CA VAL A 184 -28.40 13.08 -7.06
C VAL A 184 -29.16 14.32 -7.60
N VAL A 185 -30.21 14.80 -6.94
CA VAL A 185 -31.09 15.88 -7.47
C VAL A 185 -31.02 17.20 -6.68
N ARG A 186 -30.19 17.34 -5.64
CA ARG A 186 -30.00 18.65 -4.98
C ARG A 186 -28.71 19.33 -5.44
N HIS A 187 -28.74 19.79 -6.68
CA HIS A 187 -28.10 21.04 -7.09
C HIS A 187 -29.19 21.99 -7.60
N LYS A 188 -29.55 22.94 -6.74
CA LYS A 188 -29.93 24.29 -7.14
C LYS A 188 -29.23 25.24 -6.19
#